data_AF-A0AAV7M6W2-F1
#
_entry.id   AF-A0AAV7M6W2-F1
#
_cell.length_a   1.000
_cell.length_b   1.000
_cell.length_c   1.000
_cell.angle_alpha   90.00
_cell.angle_beta   90.00
_cell.angle_gamma   90.00
#
_symmetry.space_group_name_H-M   'P 1'
#
loop_
_entity.id
_entity.type
_entity.pdbx_description
1 polymer ?
#
loop_
_entity_poly.entity_id
_entity_poly.type
_entity_poly.pdbx_seq_one_letter_code
_entity_poly.pdbx_strand_id
1 'polypeptide(L)'
;MGRHKRTEASHHGAIYHSVPLPQRQTRLGGNGDGVSTPVNPEEPSRAELLAAIQGSRVTLEGKIEMVAVEVNLLRADHRKVSDKVKVAEGSIVELQTEVGVLRKQMVQANTAVGRMEARLEDVEGRSWRNNVRQLGFPQHAEWSAAETFVGNWIRDVLQPTWLSRASVVEHAHRALVVPPRP
;
A
#
# COMPACT_ATOMS: atom_id res chain seq x y z
N MET A 1 6.66 -9.71 -17.02
CA MET A 1 8.00 -9.40 -16.47
C MET A 1 7.99 -7.95 -16.02
N GLY A 2 8.41 -7.67 -14.78
CA GLY A 2 8.42 -6.30 -14.24
C GLY A 2 8.22 -6.29 -12.72
N ARG A 3 9.19 -6.84 -11.98
CA ARG A 3 9.26 -6.76 -10.52
C ARG A 3 9.81 -5.39 -10.15
N HIS A 4 9.03 -4.55 -9.46
CA HIS A 4 9.60 -3.47 -8.66
C HIS A 4 9.41 -3.78 -7.17
N LYS A 5 10.56 -3.97 -6.53
CA LYS A 5 10.74 -4.29 -5.12
C LYS A 5 10.49 -3.05 -4.29
N ARG A 6 9.67 -3.19 -3.25
CA ARG A 6 9.52 -2.22 -2.16
C ARG A 6 10.56 -2.58 -1.10
N THR A 7 11.48 -1.67 -0.78
CA THR A 7 12.44 -1.82 0.32
C THR A 7 12.03 -0.88 1.44
N GLU A 8 11.43 -1.42 2.50
CA GLU A 8 11.24 -0.73 3.78
C GLU A 8 12.46 -1.03 4.65
N ALA A 9 13.24 0.01 4.95
CA ALA A 9 14.39 -0.06 5.84
C ALA A 9 13.92 0.13 7.29
N SER A 10 13.70 -0.97 7.99
CA SER A 10 13.53 -1.00 9.45
C SER A 10 14.87 -0.69 10.13
N HIS A 11 15.01 0.49 10.72
CA HIS A 11 16.08 0.81 11.65
C HIS A 11 15.66 0.30 13.04
N HIS A 12 16.07 -0.93 13.37
CA HIS A 12 16.15 -1.38 14.76
C HIS A 12 17.59 -1.21 15.23
N GLY A 13 17.78 -0.24 16.12
CA GLY A 13 19.02 -0.03 16.85
C GLY A 13 19.26 -1.20 17.81
N ALA A 14 20.32 -1.95 17.55
CA ALA A 14 20.93 -2.83 18.53
C ALA A 14 22.08 -2.06 19.19
N ILE A 15 21.80 -1.43 20.33
CA ILE A 15 22.83 -0.91 21.22
C ILE A 15 23.39 -2.12 21.96
N TYR A 16 24.53 -2.64 21.50
CA TYR A 16 25.31 -3.63 22.22
C TYR A 16 25.98 -2.95 23.42
N HIS A 17 25.44 -3.11 24.62
CA HIS A 17 26.19 -2.87 25.84
C HIS A 17 27.12 -4.05 26.07
N SER A 18 28.39 -3.85 25.74
CA SER A 18 29.52 -4.72 26.06
C SER A 18 29.70 -4.82 27.58
N VAL A 19 29.46 -6.01 28.13
CA VAL A 19 29.83 -6.34 29.51
C VAL A 19 31.34 -6.63 29.54
N PRO A 20 32.15 -5.95 30.39
CA PRO A 20 33.58 -6.24 30.46
C PRO A 20 33.84 -7.53 31.24
N LEU A 21 34.57 -8.46 30.63
CA LEU A 21 35.16 -9.62 31.29
C LEU A 21 36.26 -9.18 32.27
N PRO A 22 36.36 -9.76 33.48
CA PRO A 22 37.43 -9.45 34.40
C PRO A 22 38.77 -9.99 33.87
N GLN A 23 39.75 -9.09 33.74
CA GLN A 23 41.11 -9.42 33.32
C GLN A 23 41.80 -10.28 34.39
N ARG A 24 42.23 -11.47 33.96
CA ARG A 24 43.06 -12.39 34.74
C ARG A 24 44.49 -11.83 34.75
N GLN A 25 44.90 -11.20 35.85
CA GLN A 25 46.30 -10.80 36.07
C GLN A 25 47.17 -12.05 36.27
N THR A 26 47.97 -12.38 35.26
CA THR A 26 49.15 -13.24 35.41
C THR A 26 50.28 -12.43 36.00
N ARG A 27 50.63 -12.68 37.26
CA ARG A 27 51.85 -12.15 37.91
C ARG A 27 52.90 -13.25 37.91
N LEU A 28 53.95 -13.08 37.08
CA LEU A 28 55.15 -13.92 37.06
C LEU A 28 56.26 -13.26 37.90
N GLY A 29 56.66 -13.96 38.97
CA GLY A 29 58.06 -14.25 39.36
C GLY A 29 58.98 -13.14 39.92
N GLY A 30 59.60 -13.44 41.08
CA GLY A 30 60.88 -12.85 41.52
C GLY A 30 60.98 -12.61 43.05
N ASN A 31 61.04 -13.67 43.86
CA ASN A 31 62.23 -14.15 44.62
C ASN A 31 62.69 -13.29 45.81
N GLY A 32 62.48 -13.84 47.01
CA GLY A 32 63.12 -13.47 48.27
C GLY A 32 62.94 -14.62 49.25
N ASP A 33 64.04 -15.31 49.55
CA ASP A 33 64.13 -16.51 50.37
C ASP A 33 63.53 -16.32 51.76
N GLY A 34 62.55 -17.16 52.08
CA GLY A 34 61.96 -17.28 53.40
C GLY A 34 61.27 -18.62 53.48
N VAL A 35 61.89 -19.55 54.21
CA VAL A 35 61.33 -20.86 54.59
C VAL A 35 59.86 -20.68 54.99
N SER A 36 58.96 -21.00 54.08
CA SER A 36 57.52 -21.00 54.33
C SER A 36 57.13 -22.47 54.38
N THR A 37 56.90 -22.93 55.60
CA THR A 37 56.20 -24.17 55.90
C THR A 37 55.04 -24.39 54.92
N PRO A 38 54.70 -25.65 54.58
CA PRO A 38 53.48 -25.91 53.82
C PRO A 38 52.33 -25.37 54.68
N VAL A 39 51.78 -24.21 54.29
CA VAL A 39 50.55 -23.66 54.85
C VAL A 39 49.48 -24.65 54.43
N ASN A 40 49.25 -25.61 55.31
CA ASN A 40 48.10 -26.49 55.30
C ASN A 40 46.89 -25.56 55.16
N PRO A 41 46.02 -25.71 54.14
CA PRO A 41 44.83 -24.86 54.05
C PRO A 41 44.06 -25.08 55.35
N GLU A 42 44.08 -24.09 56.25
CA GLU A 42 43.34 -24.14 57.50
C GLU A 42 41.90 -24.50 57.14
N GLU A 43 41.43 -25.65 57.65
CA GLU A 43 40.05 -26.03 57.43
C GLU A 43 39.18 -24.87 57.94
N PRO A 44 38.25 -24.37 57.11
CA PRO A 44 37.46 -23.22 57.46
C PRO A 44 36.76 -23.49 58.77
N SER A 45 36.87 -22.56 59.71
CA SER A 45 36.28 -22.77 61.03
C SER A 45 34.77 -22.94 60.86
N ARG A 46 34.14 -23.75 61.73
CA ARG A 46 32.69 -23.96 61.71
C ARG A 46 31.89 -22.66 61.68
N ALA A 47 32.42 -21.59 62.29
CA ALA A 47 31.82 -20.26 62.27
C ALA A 47 31.86 -19.60 60.88
N GLU A 48 32.96 -19.77 60.13
CA GLU A 48 33.10 -19.25 58.76
C GLU A 48 32.14 -19.95 57.79
N LEU A 49 31.98 -21.27 57.92
CA LEU A 49 31.02 -22.03 57.12
C LEU A 49 29.57 -21.56 57.36
N LEU A 50 29.19 -21.37 58.63
CA LEU A 50 27.86 -20.85 58.98
C LEU A 50 27.65 -19.42 58.47
N ALA A 51 28.67 -18.56 58.56
CA ALA A 51 28.61 -17.20 58.02
C ALA A 51 28.46 -17.21 56.48
N ALA A 52 29.18 -18.09 55.78
CA ALA A 52 29.08 -18.24 54.33
C ALA A 52 27.69 -18.78 53.90
N ILE A 53 27.13 -19.73 54.64
CA ILE A 53 25.76 -20.22 54.42
C ILE A 53 24.75 -19.09 54.62
N GLN A 54 24.89 -18.31 55.70
CA GLN A 54 24.00 -17.18 55.98
C GLN A 54 24.09 -16.11 54.89
N GLY A 55 25.30 -15.75 54.45
CA GLY A 55 25.52 -14.80 53.36
C GLY A 55 24.97 -15.29 52.02
N SER A 56 25.15 -16.58 51.71
CA SER A 56 24.58 -17.21 50.52
C SER A 56 23.05 -17.21 50.56
N ARG A 57 22.45 -17.48 51.72
CA ARG A 57 21.00 -17.44 51.93
C ARG A 57 20.45 -16.04 51.66
N VAL A 58 21.02 -15.00 52.28
CA VAL A 58 20.59 -13.60 52.06
C VAL A 58 20.74 -13.20 50.59
N THR A 59 21.82 -13.61 49.93
CA THR A 59 22.03 -13.35 48.50
C THR A 59 20.98 -14.04 47.63
N LEU A 60 20.61 -15.29 47.96
CA LEU A 60 19.58 -16.03 47.24
C LEU A 60 18.18 -15.42 47.46
N GLU A 61 17.84 -15.04 48.69
CA GLU A 61 16.59 -14.36 49.01
C GLU A 61 16.46 -13.07 48.19
N GLY A 62 17.51 -12.23 48.14
CA GLY A 62 17.51 -11.00 47.33
C GLY A 62 17.41 -11.26 45.82
N LYS A 63 18.07 -12.30 45.29
CA LYS A 63 17.93 -12.69 43.87
C LYS A 63 16.52 -13.19 43.55
N ILE A 64 15.89 -13.95 44.45
CA ILE A 64 14.52 -14.44 44.29
C ILE A 64 13.53 -13.27 44.26
N GLU A 65 13.68 -12.30 45.16
CA GLU A 65 12.85 -11.09 45.16
C GLU A 65 13.00 -10.30 43.85
N MET A 66 14.24 -10.12 43.38
CA MET A 66 14.51 -9.44 42.11
C MET A 66 13.87 -10.16 40.92
N VAL A 67 13.99 -11.49 40.85
CA VAL A 67 13.33 -12.30 39.81
C VAL A 67 11.80 -12.18 39.90
N ALA A 68 11.24 -12.14 41.11
CA ALA A 68 9.80 -11.97 41.29
C ALA A 68 9.32 -10.61 40.76
N VAL A 69 10.10 -9.54 40.98
CA VAL A 69 9.82 -8.20 40.44
C VAL A 69 9.89 -8.21 38.91
N GLU A 70 10.96 -8.74 38.32
CA GLU A 70 11.14 -8.82 36.86
C GLU A 70 10.03 -9.62 36.18
N VAL A 71 9.62 -10.75 36.77
CA VAL A 71 8.50 -11.56 36.27
C VAL A 71 7.19 -10.78 36.29
N ASN A 72 6.95 -9.97 37.33
CA ASN A 72 5.75 -9.14 37.40
C ASN A 72 5.77 -8.01 36.38
N LEU A 73 6.93 -7.40 36.13
CA LEU A 73 7.10 -6.40 35.08
C LEU A 73 6.84 -7.00 33.69
N LEU A 74 7.46 -8.16 33.40
CA LEU A 74 7.25 -8.89 32.15
C LEU A 74 5.77 -9.26 31.94
N ARG A 75 5.07 -9.68 32.99
CA ARG A 75 3.62 -9.96 32.92
C ARG A 75 2.82 -8.70 32.58
N ALA A 76 3.18 -7.55 33.15
CA ALA A 76 2.51 -6.29 32.86
C ALA A 76 2.73 -5.86 31.41
N ASP A 77 3.96 -5.96 30.91
CA ASP A 77 4.28 -5.60 29.54
C ASP A 77 3.68 -6.58 28.53
N HIS A 78 3.66 -7.88 28.84
CA HIS A 78 2.97 -8.86 28.03
C HIS A 78 1.47 -8.54 27.89
N ARG A 79 0.81 -8.12 28.98
CA ARG A 79 -0.60 -7.68 28.91
C ARG A 79 -0.76 -6.46 28.01
N LYS A 80 0.08 -5.43 28.15
CA LYS A 80 0.04 -4.24 27.28
C LYS A 80 0.22 -4.60 25.81
N VAL A 81 1.14 -5.51 25.49
CA VAL A 81 1.35 -5.97 24.11
C VAL A 81 0.14 -6.73 23.60
N SER A 82 -0.41 -7.64 24.42
CA SER A 82 -1.63 -8.40 24.09
C SER A 82 -2.81 -7.47 23.79
N ASP A 83 -3.01 -6.43 24.60
CA ASP A 83 -4.09 -5.46 24.38
C ASP A 83 -3.87 -4.63 23.10
N LYS A 84 -2.64 -4.19 22.83
CA LYS A 84 -2.31 -3.51 21.57
C LYS A 84 -2.56 -4.39 20.35
N VAL A 85 -2.21 -5.67 20.43
CA VAL A 85 -2.45 -6.65 19.35
C VAL A 85 -3.94 -6.79 19.09
N LYS A 86 -4.77 -6.95 20.13
CA LYS A 86 -6.23 -7.04 19.98
C LYS A 86 -6.84 -5.81 19.31
N VAL A 87 -6.38 -4.60 19.69
CA VAL A 87 -6.85 -3.35 19.07
C VAL A 87 -6.43 -3.30 17.59
N ALA A 88 -5.20 -3.68 17.29
CA ALA A 88 -4.71 -3.73 15.91
C ALA A 88 -5.49 -4.75 15.07
N GLU A 89 -5.76 -5.93 15.59
CA GLU A 89 -6.57 -6.97 14.94
C GLU A 89 -7.99 -6.47 14.67
N GLY A 90 -8.63 -5.80 15.63
CA GLY A 90 -9.94 -5.18 15.45
C GLY A 90 -9.94 -4.15 14.31
N SER A 91 -8.96 -3.24 14.31
CA SER A 91 -8.81 -2.23 13.25
C SER A 91 -8.57 -2.86 11.87
N ILE A 92 -7.81 -3.95 11.80
CA ILE A 92 -7.60 -4.69 10.53
C ILE A 92 -8.93 -5.27 10.01
N VAL A 93 -9.77 -5.84 10.89
CA VAL A 93 -11.07 -6.40 10.50
C VAL A 93 -12.02 -5.31 9.98
N GLU A 94 -12.05 -4.16 10.64
CA GLU A 94 -12.83 -2.99 10.20
C GLU A 94 -12.36 -2.51 8.82
N LEU A 95 -11.06 -2.31 8.62
CA LEU A 95 -10.49 -1.91 7.34
C LEU A 95 -10.78 -2.92 6.23
N GLN A 96 -10.68 -4.22 6.53
CA GLN A 96 -11.02 -5.28 5.56
C GLN A 96 -12.49 -5.21 5.14
N THR A 97 -13.38 -4.89 6.08
CA THR A 97 -14.82 -4.73 5.83
C THR A 97 -15.08 -3.51 4.94
N GLU A 98 -14.48 -2.36 5.26
CA GLU A 98 -14.59 -1.13 4.46
C GLU A 98 -14.06 -1.31 3.04
N VAL A 99 -12.89 -1.91 2.89
CA VAL A 99 -12.32 -2.25 1.57
C VAL A 99 -13.25 -3.19 0.80
N GLY A 100 -13.90 -4.13 1.48
CA GLY A 100 -14.90 -5.00 0.88
C GLY A 100 -16.11 -4.22 0.33
N VAL A 101 -16.60 -3.23 1.06
CA VAL A 101 -17.71 -2.35 0.64
C VAL A 101 -17.29 -1.49 -0.55
N LEU A 102 -16.13 -0.83 -0.48
CA LEU A 102 -15.60 0.02 -1.54
C LEU A 102 -15.40 -0.75 -2.85
N ARG A 103 -14.89 -1.98 -2.79
CA ARG A 103 -14.75 -2.85 -3.97
C ARG A 103 -16.10 -3.13 -4.63
N LYS A 104 -17.15 -3.44 -3.85
CA LYS A 104 -18.50 -3.66 -4.38
C LYS A 104 -19.05 -2.41 -5.05
N GLN A 105 -18.90 -1.25 -4.41
CA GLN A 105 -19.32 0.03 -4.97
C GLN A 105 -18.58 0.36 -6.28
N MET A 106 -17.28 0.11 -6.34
CA MET A 106 -16.48 0.33 -7.55
C MET A 106 -16.94 -0.55 -8.72
N VAL A 107 -17.22 -1.84 -8.46
CA VAL A 107 -17.77 -2.75 -9.48
C VAL A 107 -19.13 -2.26 -9.98
N GLN A 108 -20.01 -1.82 -9.08
CA GLN A 108 -21.33 -1.28 -9.45
C GLN A 108 -21.20 0.00 -10.29
N ALA A 109 -20.34 0.92 -9.89
CA ALA A 109 -20.07 2.16 -10.61
C ALA A 109 -19.51 1.88 -12.01
N ASN A 110 -18.52 0.99 -12.13
CA ASN A 110 -17.91 0.63 -13.41
C ASN A 110 -18.94 -0.03 -14.36
N THR A 111 -19.80 -0.88 -13.82
CA THR A 111 -20.89 -1.49 -14.60
C THR A 111 -21.90 -0.43 -15.06
N ALA A 112 -22.21 0.55 -14.21
CA ALA A 112 -23.10 1.65 -14.58
C ALA A 112 -22.50 2.53 -15.69
N VAL A 113 -21.21 2.86 -15.59
CA VAL A 113 -20.47 3.60 -16.62
C VAL A 113 -20.53 2.85 -17.94
N GLY A 114 -20.17 1.56 -17.98
CA GLY A 114 -20.21 0.77 -19.20
C GLY A 114 -21.61 0.70 -19.85
N ARG A 115 -22.67 0.65 -19.04
CA ARG A 115 -24.06 0.73 -19.57
C ARG A 115 -24.37 2.10 -20.18
N MET A 116 -23.88 3.18 -19.58
CA MET A 116 -24.09 4.53 -20.09
C MET A 116 -23.29 4.76 -21.37
N GLU A 117 -22.06 4.27 -21.46
CA GLU A 117 -21.24 4.29 -22.67
C GLU A 117 -21.94 3.57 -23.82
N ALA A 118 -22.40 2.33 -23.60
CA ALA A 118 -23.12 1.57 -24.63
C ALA A 118 -24.42 2.28 -25.08
N ARG A 119 -25.12 2.94 -24.15
CA ARG A 119 -26.31 3.72 -24.49
C ARG A 119 -25.97 4.96 -25.31
N LEU A 120 -24.89 5.66 -24.97
CA LEU A 120 -24.42 6.82 -25.72
C LEU A 120 -24.02 6.41 -27.14
N GLU A 121 -23.29 5.30 -27.28
CA GLU A 121 -22.91 4.74 -28.58
C GLU A 121 -24.14 4.38 -29.44
N ASP A 122 -25.17 3.74 -28.85
CA ASP A 122 -26.41 3.44 -29.59
C ASP A 122 -27.15 4.71 -30.03
N VAL A 123 -27.25 5.72 -29.13
CA VAL A 123 -27.91 6.99 -29.45
C VAL A 123 -27.15 7.77 -30.51
N GLU A 124 -25.82 7.85 -30.40
CA GLU A 124 -24.97 8.52 -31.38
C GLU A 124 -25.03 7.80 -32.74
N GLY A 125 -24.94 6.47 -32.73
CA GLY A 125 -25.09 5.64 -33.92
C GLY A 125 -26.44 5.88 -34.60
N ARG A 126 -27.55 5.90 -33.84
CA ARG A 126 -28.89 6.20 -34.40
C ARG A 126 -28.98 7.62 -34.94
N SER A 127 -28.38 8.59 -34.25
CA SER A 127 -28.34 9.99 -34.68
C SER A 127 -27.64 10.13 -36.04
N TRP A 128 -26.58 9.36 -36.29
CA TRP A 128 -25.82 9.45 -37.54
C TRP A 128 -26.35 8.60 -38.70
N ARG A 129 -27.22 7.62 -38.46
CA ARG A 129 -27.73 6.72 -39.53
C ARG A 129 -28.38 7.46 -40.70
N ASN A 130 -29.00 8.61 -40.43
CA ASN A 130 -29.66 9.42 -41.46
C ASN A 130 -28.82 10.63 -41.88
N ASN A 131 -27.61 10.79 -41.36
CA ASN A 131 -26.72 11.90 -41.68
C ASN A 131 -25.69 11.46 -42.71
N VAL A 132 -25.69 12.11 -43.88
CA VAL A 132 -24.68 11.90 -44.93
C VAL A 132 -23.71 13.07 -44.93
N ARG A 133 -22.40 12.77 -44.98
CA ARG A 133 -21.35 13.79 -45.13
C ARG A 133 -20.89 13.83 -46.58
N GLN A 134 -21.15 14.95 -47.25
CA GLN A 134 -20.67 15.19 -48.61
C GLN A 134 -19.41 16.06 -48.59
N LEU A 135 -18.39 15.64 -49.34
CA LEU A 135 -17.12 16.36 -49.49
C LEU A 135 -16.97 16.89 -50.93
N GLY A 136 -16.18 17.95 -51.10
CA GLY A 136 -15.80 18.46 -52.41
C GLY A 136 -16.72 19.54 -53.00
N PHE A 137 -17.73 20.02 -52.27
CA PHE A 137 -18.49 21.19 -52.71
C PHE A 137 -17.67 22.48 -52.56
N PRO A 138 -17.54 23.30 -53.62
CA PRO A 138 -16.94 24.63 -53.52
C PRO A 138 -17.61 25.45 -52.42
N GLN A 139 -16.83 26.30 -51.74
CA GLN A 139 -17.38 27.15 -50.69
C GLN A 139 -18.45 28.08 -51.29
N HIS A 140 -19.57 28.25 -50.58
CA HIS A 140 -20.70 29.09 -50.98
C HIS A 140 -21.48 28.66 -52.24
N ALA A 141 -21.24 27.45 -52.79
CA ALA A 141 -22.00 26.94 -53.94
C ALA A 141 -23.52 26.81 -53.67
N GLU A 142 -23.89 26.64 -52.41
CA GLU A 142 -25.27 26.45 -51.97
C GLU A 142 -26.00 27.76 -51.60
N TRP A 143 -25.32 28.91 -51.73
CA TRP A 143 -25.85 30.25 -51.44
C TRP A 143 -26.52 30.33 -50.04
N SER A 144 -27.77 30.75 -49.97
CA SER A 144 -28.54 30.93 -48.73
C SER A 144 -29.44 29.74 -48.37
N ALA A 145 -29.55 28.71 -49.22
CA ALA A 145 -30.52 27.62 -49.08
C ALA A 145 -29.86 26.25 -49.27
N ALA A 146 -29.07 25.84 -48.28
CA ALA A 146 -28.30 24.59 -48.30
C ALA A 146 -29.19 23.34 -48.49
N GLU A 147 -30.36 23.30 -47.85
CA GLU A 147 -31.30 22.18 -47.93
C GLU A 147 -31.82 21.99 -49.35
N THR A 148 -32.12 23.10 -50.05
CA THR A 148 -32.63 23.06 -51.42
C THR A 148 -31.53 22.67 -52.40
N PHE A 149 -30.32 23.19 -52.22
CA PHE A 149 -29.16 22.83 -53.02
C PHE A 149 -28.85 21.34 -52.93
N VAL A 150 -28.72 20.81 -51.71
CA VAL A 150 -28.41 19.39 -51.49
C VAL A 150 -29.57 18.50 -51.99
N GLY A 151 -30.81 18.89 -51.75
CA GLY A 151 -31.98 18.15 -52.23
C GLY A 151 -32.05 18.04 -53.76
N ASN A 152 -31.70 19.11 -54.48
CA ASN A 152 -31.59 19.08 -55.94
C ASN A 152 -30.42 18.20 -56.40
N TRP A 153 -29.24 18.41 -55.82
CA TRP A 153 -28.04 17.63 -56.16
C TRP A 153 -28.23 16.12 -55.96
N ILE A 154 -28.86 15.70 -54.85
CA ILE A 154 -29.16 14.28 -54.59
C ILE A 154 -30.04 13.70 -55.70
N ARG A 155 -31.08 14.43 -56.12
CA ARG A 155 -31.99 14.00 -57.20
C ARG A 155 -31.27 13.88 -58.54
N ASP A 156 -30.37 14.83 -58.82
CA ASP A 156 -29.61 14.86 -60.07
C ASP A 156 -28.62 13.70 -60.15
N VAL A 157 -27.95 13.37 -59.03
CA VAL A 157 -26.93 12.30 -58.99
C VAL A 157 -27.53 10.90 -58.95
N LEU A 158 -28.49 10.66 -58.06
CA LEU A 158 -29.01 9.30 -57.82
C LEU A 158 -30.14 8.91 -58.77
N GLN A 159 -30.65 9.85 -59.57
CA GLN A 159 -31.75 9.68 -60.52
C GLN A 159 -33.08 9.23 -59.87
N PRO A 160 -34.25 9.52 -60.50
CA PRO A 160 -35.56 9.27 -59.89
C PRO A 160 -35.89 7.79 -59.60
N THR A 161 -35.12 6.86 -60.18
CA THR A 161 -35.30 5.41 -60.05
C THR A 161 -34.87 4.87 -58.69
N TRP A 162 -33.95 5.55 -58.00
CA TRP A 162 -33.35 5.06 -56.74
C TRP A 162 -33.86 5.79 -55.50
N LEU A 163 -34.35 7.02 -55.66
CA LEU A 163 -34.98 7.76 -54.55
C LEU A 163 -36.49 7.54 -54.55
N SER A 164 -37.01 7.07 -53.42
CA SER A 164 -38.44 7.17 -53.15
C SER A 164 -38.86 8.64 -53.21
N ARG A 165 -40.06 8.93 -53.72
CA ARG A 165 -40.65 10.29 -53.76
C ARG A 165 -40.71 10.97 -52.39
N ALA A 166 -40.50 10.22 -51.30
CA ALA A 166 -40.54 10.69 -49.92
C ALA A 166 -39.18 11.13 -49.34
N SER A 167 -38.07 11.12 -50.10
CA SER A 167 -36.79 11.60 -49.59
C SER A 167 -36.80 13.12 -49.43
N VAL A 168 -36.79 13.58 -48.19
CA VAL A 168 -36.73 15.00 -47.82
C VAL A 168 -35.44 15.25 -47.04
N VAL A 169 -34.70 16.30 -47.42
CA VAL A 169 -33.57 16.78 -46.63
C VAL A 169 -34.14 17.64 -45.52
N GLU A 170 -34.10 17.15 -44.28
CA GLU A 170 -34.62 17.87 -43.11
C GLU A 170 -33.71 19.05 -42.72
N HIS A 171 -32.40 18.85 -42.79
CA HIS A 171 -31.42 19.86 -42.44
C HIS A 171 -30.13 19.65 -43.22
N ALA A 172 -29.50 20.76 -43.66
CA ALA A 172 -28.21 20.73 -44.32
C ALA A 172 -27.37 21.92 -43.86
N HIS A 173 -26.13 21.65 -43.44
CA HIS A 173 -25.19 22.68 -43.06
C HIS A 173 -23.76 22.24 -43.37
N ARG A 174 -22.85 23.20 -43.48
CA ARG A 174 -21.42 22.91 -43.51
C ARG A 174 -20.95 22.51 -42.13
N ALA A 175 -20.15 21.45 -42.05
CA ALA A 175 -19.45 21.13 -40.82
C ALA A 175 -18.59 22.32 -40.38
N LEU A 176 -18.68 22.68 -39.09
CA LEU A 176 -17.84 23.69 -38.47
C LEU A 176 -16.41 23.17 -38.37
N VAL A 177 -15.66 23.31 -39.46
CA VAL A 177 -14.23 22.96 -39.52
C VAL A 177 -13.44 24.26 -39.56
N VAL A 178 -12.40 24.35 -38.72
CA VAL A 178 -11.44 25.45 -38.77
C VAL A 178 -10.77 25.41 -40.16
N PRO A 179 -10.77 26.52 -40.92
CA PRO A 179 -10.20 26.50 -42.26
C PRO A 179 -8.72 26.05 -42.20
N PRO A 180 -8.27 25.23 -43.17
CA PRO A 180 -6.88 24.81 -43.21
C PRO A 180 -5.98 26.05 -43.27
N ARG A 181 -4.91 26.07 -42.45
CA ARG A 181 -3.95 27.18 -42.45
C ARG A 181 -3.26 27.23 -43.82
N PRO A 182 -2.99 28.44 -44.34
CA PRO A 182 -2.33 28.63 -45.63
C PRO A 182 -0.92 28.03 -45.66
#